data_AF-K2G3C8-F1
#
_entry.id   AF-K2G3C8-F1
#
_cell.length_a   1.000
_cell.length_b   1.000
_cell.length_c   1.000
_cell.angle_alpha   90.00
_cell.angle_beta   90.00
_cell.angle_gamma   90.00
#
_symmetry.space_group_name_H-M   'P 1'
#
loop_
_entity.id
_entity.type
_entity.pdbx_description
1 polymer ?
#
loop_
_entity_poly.entity_id
_entity_poly.type
_entity_poly.pdbx_seq_one_letter_code
_entity_poly.pdbx_strand_id
1 'polypeptide(L)'
;MEIKVNYLDNLRQEAKFDDFTVIADQPIRYKGDGSAPGPFDYFLASSALCAAYFVKVYCAARDIPTDNIRLSQNNIVDPENRYKQIFKIQVELPADISEKDRQGILRSIDRCTVKKVIQTGPEFVIEEVESIDADAQALLMPSLASENSTFIPGKDLPLEETIANMSAILAGLGMKIEIASWRNIVPNVWSLHIRDAQSPMCFTNGKGSTKESALASALGEFIERLNCNFFYNDQFWGEDIANAEFVHYPDEKWFQPGPNGELPAEVLDEHTREIYDPEDELLGTHLYDTNSGNKARGICSLPFVRQSDGETVYFPSNLIENLYLSNGMSAGNTLAEAQVQCLSEIFERAVKREILEGELALP
;
A
#
# COMPACT_ATOMS: atom_id res chain seq x y z
N MET A 1 -3.59 -9.72 4.96
CA MET A 1 -3.85 -10.71 3.91
C MET A 1 -5.01 -11.57 4.36
N GLU A 2 -6.19 -11.28 3.84
CA GLU A 2 -7.33 -12.19 3.91
C GLU A 2 -7.15 -13.36 2.93
N ILE A 3 -7.54 -14.57 3.35
CA ILE A 3 -7.61 -15.76 2.50
C ILE A 3 -9.05 -16.26 2.52
N LYS A 4 -9.73 -16.21 1.38
CA LYS A 4 -11.09 -16.75 1.22
C LYS A 4 -11.04 -18.18 0.72
N VAL A 5 -11.84 -19.07 1.31
CA VAL A 5 -11.87 -20.49 0.94
C VAL A 5 -13.22 -20.84 0.33
N ASN A 6 -13.18 -21.41 -0.88
CA ASN A 6 -14.33 -22.04 -1.52
C ASN A 6 -14.22 -23.56 -1.40
N TYR A 7 -15.35 -24.23 -1.22
CA TYR A 7 -15.44 -25.68 -1.30
C TYR A 7 -15.67 -26.10 -2.75
N LEU A 8 -14.83 -26.99 -3.26
CA LEU A 8 -14.98 -27.60 -4.57
C LEU A 8 -15.60 -29.00 -4.41
N ASP A 9 -15.71 -29.74 -5.51
CA ASP A 9 -16.20 -31.12 -5.48
C ASP A 9 -15.38 -32.02 -4.55
N ASN A 10 -16.06 -33.01 -3.94
CA ASN A 10 -15.49 -33.97 -3.00
C ASN A 10 -14.79 -33.32 -1.79
N LEU A 11 -13.51 -33.62 -1.55
CA LEU A 11 -12.72 -33.10 -0.42
C LEU A 11 -11.70 -32.05 -0.88
N ARG A 12 -12.00 -31.33 -1.96
CA ARG A 12 -11.15 -30.27 -2.51
C ARG A 12 -11.55 -28.91 -1.97
N GLN A 13 -10.55 -28.07 -1.73
CA GLN A 13 -10.73 -26.68 -1.31
C GLN A 13 -9.92 -25.76 -2.23
N GLU A 14 -10.45 -24.58 -2.46
CA GLU A 14 -9.78 -23.51 -3.21
C GLU A 14 -9.58 -22.32 -2.28
N ALA A 15 -8.33 -21.94 -2.04
CA ALA A 15 -7.99 -20.70 -1.35
C ALA A 15 -7.69 -19.61 -2.38
N LYS A 16 -8.31 -18.44 -2.23
CA LYS A 16 -8.04 -17.22 -3.01
C LYS A 16 -7.51 -16.11 -2.12
N PHE A 17 -6.43 -15.48 -2.55
CA PHE A 17 -5.80 -14.34 -1.88
C PHE A 17 -4.92 -13.58 -2.89
N ASP A 18 -4.94 -12.26 -2.85
CA ASP A 18 -4.36 -11.41 -3.91
C ASP A 18 -4.82 -11.92 -5.30
N ASP A 19 -3.88 -12.06 -6.25
CA ASP A 19 -4.13 -12.63 -7.59
C ASP A 19 -3.91 -14.16 -7.65
N PHE A 20 -3.70 -14.81 -6.50
CA PHE A 20 -3.31 -16.22 -6.44
C PHE A 20 -4.49 -17.13 -6.09
N THR A 21 -4.45 -18.34 -6.65
CA THR A 21 -5.37 -19.43 -6.32
C THR A 21 -4.57 -20.67 -5.97
N VAL A 22 -4.89 -21.27 -4.82
CA VAL A 22 -4.26 -22.52 -4.35
C VAL A 22 -5.34 -23.57 -4.14
N ILE A 23 -5.22 -24.71 -4.82
CA ILE A 23 -6.11 -25.85 -4.62
C ILE A 23 -5.44 -26.82 -3.65
N ALA A 24 -6.19 -27.27 -2.66
CA ALA A 24 -5.82 -28.36 -1.77
C ALA A 24 -6.78 -29.54 -1.93
N ASP A 25 -6.25 -30.75 -1.76
CA ASP A 25 -7.04 -31.98 -1.83
C ASP A 25 -6.49 -33.01 -0.85
N GLN A 26 -7.37 -33.90 -0.38
CA GLN A 26 -6.98 -35.04 0.43
C GLN A 26 -6.51 -36.17 -0.48
N PRO A 27 -5.52 -36.97 -0.06
CA PRO A 27 -5.13 -38.16 -0.81
C PRO A 27 -6.26 -39.21 -0.80
N ILE A 28 -6.24 -40.14 -1.75
CA ILE A 28 -7.22 -41.23 -1.91
C ILE A 28 -7.43 -42.02 -0.60
N ARG A 29 -6.36 -42.24 0.19
CA ARG A 29 -6.44 -42.92 1.50
C ARG A 29 -7.33 -42.21 2.52
N TYR A 30 -7.56 -40.91 2.35
CA TYR A 30 -8.46 -40.09 3.15
C TYR A 30 -9.72 -39.68 2.37
N LYS A 31 -10.08 -40.46 1.33
CA LYS A 31 -11.29 -40.29 0.50
C LYS A 31 -11.33 -39.04 -0.39
N GLY A 32 -10.22 -38.32 -0.54
CA GLY A 32 -10.11 -37.26 -1.56
C GLY A 32 -9.66 -37.80 -2.91
N ASP A 33 -9.47 -36.91 -3.88
CA ASP A 33 -9.10 -37.30 -5.25
C ASP A 33 -7.57 -37.40 -5.42
N GLY A 34 -6.80 -36.87 -4.46
CA GLY A 34 -5.34 -36.77 -4.54
C GLY A 34 -4.86 -35.90 -5.71
N SER A 35 -5.69 -34.97 -6.17
CA SER A 35 -5.46 -34.11 -7.34
C SER A 35 -4.54 -32.91 -7.04
N ALA A 36 -4.35 -32.58 -5.76
CA ALA A 36 -3.49 -31.51 -5.28
C ALA A 36 -2.86 -31.89 -3.91
N PRO A 37 -1.78 -31.21 -3.47
CA PRO A 37 -1.24 -31.38 -2.12
C PRO A 37 -2.30 -31.10 -1.05
N GLY A 38 -2.18 -31.76 0.11
CA GLY A 38 -3.02 -31.44 1.25
C GLY A 38 -2.66 -30.09 1.86
N PRO A 39 -3.56 -29.45 2.65
CA PRO A 39 -3.27 -28.16 3.28
C PRO A 39 -1.97 -28.17 4.12
N PHE A 40 -1.71 -29.26 4.84
CA PHE A 40 -0.49 -29.40 5.65
C PHE A 40 0.78 -29.54 4.79
N ASP A 41 0.68 -30.09 3.57
CA ASP A 41 1.82 -30.20 2.66
C ASP A 41 2.27 -28.82 2.18
N TYR A 42 1.33 -27.89 1.93
CA TYR A 42 1.66 -26.50 1.63
C TYR A 42 2.39 -25.81 2.78
N PHE A 43 1.96 -26.03 4.03
CA PHE A 43 2.66 -25.53 5.20
C PHE A 43 4.12 -26.01 5.24
N LEU A 44 4.35 -27.31 5.01
CA LEU A 44 5.70 -27.89 4.99
C LEU A 44 6.54 -27.40 3.80
N ALA A 45 5.93 -27.25 2.62
CA ALA A 45 6.60 -26.71 1.45
C ALA A 45 6.99 -25.24 1.66
N SER A 46 6.12 -24.46 2.33
CA SER A 46 6.37 -23.03 2.60
C SER A 46 7.64 -22.78 3.41
N SER A 47 7.98 -23.66 4.36
CA SER A 47 9.21 -23.53 5.15
C SER A 47 10.47 -23.82 4.32
N ALA A 48 10.43 -24.82 3.45
CA ALA A 48 11.53 -25.11 2.53
C ALA A 48 11.73 -23.99 1.50
N LEU A 49 10.64 -23.50 0.91
CA LEU A 49 10.65 -22.38 -0.04
C LEU A 49 11.16 -21.09 0.61
N CYS A 50 10.72 -20.79 1.84
CA CYS A 50 11.19 -19.65 2.61
C CYS A 50 12.70 -19.71 2.86
N ALA A 51 13.24 -20.88 3.26
CA ALA A 51 14.68 -21.05 3.39
C ALA A 51 15.41 -20.80 2.05
N ALA A 52 14.92 -21.37 0.94
CA ALA A 52 15.49 -21.19 -0.39
C ALA A 52 15.46 -19.72 -0.85
N TYR A 53 14.39 -18.98 -0.56
CA TYR A 53 14.30 -17.54 -0.81
C TYR A 53 15.42 -16.77 -0.11
N PHE A 54 15.68 -17.04 1.17
CA PHE A 54 16.75 -16.36 1.90
C PHE A 54 18.15 -16.73 1.38
N VAL A 55 18.34 -17.93 0.83
CA VAL A 55 19.56 -18.26 0.07
C VAL A 55 19.65 -17.39 -1.18
N LYS A 56 18.59 -17.31 -1.98
CA LYS A 56 18.55 -16.54 -3.23
C LYS A 56 18.86 -15.06 -3.00
N VAL A 57 18.26 -14.45 -1.98
CA VAL A 57 18.51 -13.04 -1.60
C VAL A 57 19.97 -12.82 -1.20
N TYR A 58 20.56 -13.72 -0.40
CA TYR A 58 21.96 -13.59 0.00
C TYR A 58 22.90 -13.64 -1.20
N CYS A 59 22.67 -14.60 -2.09
CA CYS A 59 23.47 -14.83 -3.29
C CYS A 59 23.33 -13.69 -4.29
N ALA A 60 22.10 -13.22 -4.54
CA ALA A 60 21.83 -12.10 -5.45
C ALA A 60 22.52 -10.81 -5.01
N ALA A 61 22.55 -10.50 -3.71
CA ALA A 61 23.22 -9.31 -3.18
C ALA A 61 24.76 -9.34 -3.29
N ARG A 62 25.35 -10.46 -3.75
CA ARG A 62 26.80 -10.71 -3.82
C ARG A 62 27.23 -11.27 -5.17
N ASP A 63 26.33 -11.29 -6.15
CA ASP A 63 26.56 -11.86 -7.47
C ASP A 63 27.05 -13.33 -7.43
N ILE A 64 26.56 -14.10 -6.46
CA ILE A 64 26.86 -15.54 -6.34
C ILE A 64 25.80 -16.32 -7.16
N PRO A 65 26.20 -17.15 -8.14
CA PRO A 65 25.26 -18.01 -8.84
C PRO A 65 24.57 -18.99 -7.89
N THR A 66 23.27 -19.21 -8.07
CA THR A 66 22.53 -20.23 -7.31
C THR A 66 22.64 -21.62 -7.92
N ASP A 67 23.47 -21.77 -8.95
CA ASP A 67 23.70 -23.04 -9.63
C ASP A 67 24.29 -24.05 -8.64
N ASN A 68 23.75 -25.27 -8.66
CA ASN A 68 24.16 -26.37 -7.79
C ASN A 68 23.95 -26.14 -6.27
N ILE A 69 23.24 -25.09 -5.85
CA ILE A 69 22.74 -24.99 -4.48
C ILE A 69 21.42 -25.76 -4.39
N ARG A 70 21.31 -26.72 -3.47
CA ARG A 70 20.11 -27.52 -3.28
C ARG A 70 19.63 -27.46 -1.84
N LEU A 71 18.31 -27.43 -1.66
CA LEU A 71 17.69 -27.50 -0.35
C LEU A 71 16.71 -28.66 -0.31
N SER A 72 16.71 -29.39 0.80
CA SER A 72 15.72 -30.44 1.08
C SER A 72 15.22 -30.33 2.50
N GLN A 73 13.93 -30.49 2.71
CA GLN A 73 13.34 -30.57 4.05
C GLN A 73 12.83 -31.98 4.31
N ASN A 74 13.14 -32.51 5.49
CA ASN A 74 12.57 -33.75 6.01
C ASN A 74 11.90 -33.47 7.35
N ASN A 75 10.78 -34.13 7.61
CA ASN A 75 10.02 -33.96 8.84
C ASN A 75 10.16 -35.24 9.69
N ILE A 76 10.65 -35.08 10.91
CA ILE A 76 10.76 -36.16 11.87
C ILE A 76 9.61 -35.99 12.87
N VAL A 77 8.67 -36.92 12.84
CA VAL A 77 7.49 -36.92 13.71
C VAL A 77 7.83 -37.65 15.01
N ASP A 78 7.53 -37.04 16.15
CA ASP A 78 7.68 -37.68 17.46
C ASP A 78 6.67 -38.86 17.58
N PRO A 79 7.14 -40.06 17.96
CA PRO A 79 6.29 -41.25 18.01
C PRO A 79 5.21 -41.19 19.09
N GLU A 80 5.37 -40.37 20.13
CA GLU A 80 4.40 -40.23 21.22
C GLU A 80 3.47 -39.03 21.02
N ASN A 81 3.87 -38.06 20.20
CA ASN A 81 3.06 -36.88 19.88
C ASN A 81 3.21 -36.46 18.41
N ARG A 82 2.23 -36.83 17.57
CA ARG A 82 2.22 -36.52 16.13
C ARG A 82 2.33 -35.03 15.79
N TYR A 83 2.02 -34.14 16.72
CA TYR A 83 2.10 -32.68 16.53
C TYR A 83 3.49 -32.13 16.86
N LYS A 84 4.31 -32.88 17.60
CA LYS A 84 5.70 -32.51 17.88
C LYS A 84 6.57 -33.01 16.75
N GLN A 85 6.97 -32.11 15.87
CA GLN A 85 7.75 -32.43 14.66
C GLN A 85 9.05 -31.63 14.63
N ILE A 86 10.11 -32.25 14.10
CA ILE A 86 11.37 -31.58 13.77
C ILE A 86 11.42 -31.41 12.26
N PHE A 87 11.36 -30.17 11.79
CA PHE A 87 11.57 -29.82 10.38
C PHE A 87 13.06 -29.62 10.12
N LYS A 88 13.70 -30.64 9.54
CA LYS A 88 15.13 -30.65 9.24
C LYS A 88 15.37 -30.17 7.81
N ILE A 89 15.80 -28.92 7.67
CA ILE A 89 16.23 -28.34 6.40
C ILE A 89 17.73 -28.61 6.23
N GLN A 90 18.09 -29.24 5.12
CA GLN A 90 19.46 -29.51 4.72
C GLN A 90 19.78 -28.70 3.47
N VAL A 91 21.00 -28.12 3.43
CA VAL A 91 21.47 -27.27 2.34
C VAL A 91 22.75 -27.88 1.80
N GLU A 92 22.74 -28.21 0.52
CA GLU A 92 23.91 -28.61 -0.24
C GLU A 92 24.46 -27.37 -0.95
N LEU A 93 25.71 -27.03 -0.68
CA LEU A 93 26.42 -25.89 -1.26
C LEU A 93 27.62 -26.41 -2.05
N PRO A 94 27.89 -25.86 -3.25
CA PRO A 94 29.02 -26.30 -4.07
C PRO A 94 30.37 -26.02 -3.38
N ALA A 95 31.39 -26.76 -3.81
CA ALA A 95 32.70 -26.77 -3.15
C ALA A 95 33.50 -25.47 -3.32
N ASP A 96 33.18 -24.69 -4.35
CA ASP A 96 33.78 -23.41 -4.71
C ASP A 96 33.20 -22.21 -3.93
N ILE A 97 32.10 -22.39 -3.20
CA ILE A 97 31.60 -21.37 -2.28
C ILE A 97 32.60 -21.16 -1.14
N SER A 98 32.98 -19.89 -0.94
CA SER A 98 33.87 -19.49 0.15
C SER A 98 33.27 -19.82 1.51
N GLU A 99 34.11 -20.08 2.52
CA GLU A 99 33.64 -20.35 3.88
C GLU A 99 32.86 -19.15 4.46
N LYS A 100 33.25 -17.92 4.10
CA LYS A 100 32.55 -16.70 4.48
C LYS A 100 31.10 -16.70 3.97
N ASP A 101 30.91 -17.07 2.71
CA ASP A 101 29.61 -17.09 2.06
C ASP A 101 28.78 -18.29 2.53
N ARG A 102 29.40 -19.45 2.76
CA ARG A 102 28.74 -20.60 3.40
C ARG A 102 28.09 -20.21 4.72
N GLN A 103 28.85 -19.58 5.62
CA GLN A 103 28.32 -19.10 6.89
C GLN A 103 27.28 -18.00 6.72
N GLY A 104 27.47 -17.13 5.72
CA GLY A 104 26.51 -16.08 5.38
C GLY A 104 25.16 -16.61 4.90
N ILE A 105 25.16 -17.62 4.03
CA ILE A 105 23.96 -18.31 3.55
C ILE A 105 23.22 -18.96 4.71
N LEU A 106 23.92 -19.70 5.58
CA LEU A 106 23.30 -20.33 6.75
C LEU A 106 22.66 -19.29 7.69
N ARG A 107 23.35 -18.16 7.95
CA ARG A 107 22.77 -17.04 8.72
C ARG A 107 21.59 -16.39 8.02
N SER A 108 21.58 -16.33 6.68
CA SER A 108 20.45 -15.81 5.91
C SER A 108 19.23 -16.71 6.08
N ILE A 109 19.40 -18.03 5.94
CA ILE A 109 18.34 -19.01 6.18
C ILE A 109 17.80 -18.90 7.61
N ASP A 110 18.66 -18.56 8.59
CA ASP A 110 18.20 -18.37 9.97
C ASP A 110 17.12 -17.29 10.09
N ARG A 111 17.05 -16.34 9.16
CA ARG A 111 16.04 -15.28 9.11
C ARG A 111 14.72 -15.69 8.44
N CYS A 112 14.58 -16.95 8.01
CA CYS A 112 13.34 -17.42 7.40
C CYS A 112 12.11 -17.11 8.26
N THR A 113 11.21 -16.30 7.68
CA THR A 113 9.98 -15.82 8.32
C THR A 113 9.10 -16.96 8.82
N VAL A 114 8.84 -17.97 7.98
CA VAL A 114 8.02 -19.14 8.35
C VAL A 114 8.58 -19.82 9.60
N LYS A 115 9.90 -20.05 9.64
CA LYS A 115 10.56 -20.65 10.81
C LYS A 115 10.43 -19.77 12.04
N LYS A 116 10.68 -18.46 11.94
CA LYS A 116 10.60 -17.53 13.07
C LYS A 116 9.18 -17.46 13.63
N VAL A 117 8.16 -17.37 12.78
CA VAL A 117 6.75 -17.37 13.20
C VAL A 117 6.42 -18.64 13.99
N ILE A 118 6.73 -19.83 13.45
CA ILE A 118 6.49 -21.10 14.13
C ILE A 118 7.22 -21.17 15.49
N GLN A 119 8.47 -20.70 15.55
CA GLN A 119 9.25 -20.68 16.79
C GLN A 119 8.72 -19.70 17.84
N THR A 120 8.06 -18.61 17.41
CA THR A 120 7.41 -17.65 18.30
C THR A 120 6.04 -18.16 18.80
N GLY A 121 5.43 -19.13 18.11
CA GLY A 121 4.16 -19.73 18.51
C GLY A 121 2.97 -18.80 18.21
N PRO A 122 2.48 -18.76 16.95
CA PRO A 122 1.30 -17.96 16.64
C PRO A 122 0.08 -18.52 17.37
N GLU A 123 -0.80 -17.62 17.81
CA GLU A 123 -2.09 -17.98 18.36
C GLU A 123 -3.10 -18.23 17.24
N PHE A 124 -3.92 -19.28 17.39
CA PHE A 124 -5.05 -19.55 16.51
C PHE A 124 -6.33 -19.25 17.27
N VAL A 125 -6.99 -18.15 16.91
CA VAL A 125 -8.32 -17.79 17.40
C VAL A 125 -9.34 -18.31 16.38
N ILE A 126 -10.37 -19.00 16.86
CA ILE A 126 -11.46 -19.51 16.04
C ILE A 126 -12.76 -18.92 16.59
N GLU A 127 -13.46 -18.17 15.75
CA GLU A 127 -14.71 -17.51 16.09
C GLU A 127 -15.76 -17.73 15.00
N GLU A 128 -17.02 -17.70 15.41
CA GLU A 128 -18.18 -17.71 14.50
C GLU A 128 -18.68 -16.28 14.36
N VAL A 129 -18.84 -15.83 13.11
CA VAL A 129 -19.36 -14.49 12.78
C VAL A 129 -20.58 -14.63 11.89
N GLU A 130 -21.52 -13.69 12.00
CA GLU A 130 -22.69 -13.66 11.12
C GLU A 130 -22.30 -13.40 9.65
N SER A 131 -21.22 -12.64 9.42
CA SER A 131 -20.67 -12.35 8.09
C SER A 131 -19.17 -12.04 8.15
N ILE A 132 -18.36 -12.78 7.38
CA ILE A 132 -16.90 -12.58 7.25
C ILE A 132 -16.58 -11.21 6.62
N ASP A 133 -17.43 -10.73 5.69
CA ASP A 133 -17.18 -9.46 5.01
C ASP A 133 -17.39 -8.25 5.92
N ALA A 134 -18.27 -8.37 6.93
CA ALA A 134 -18.52 -7.30 7.90
C ALA A 134 -17.44 -7.21 9.00
N ASP A 135 -16.81 -8.33 9.35
CA ASP A 135 -15.95 -8.43 10.55
C ASP A 135 -14.48 -8.02 10.32
N ALA A 136 -13.98 -8.05 9.08
CA ALA A 136 -12.57 -7.78 8.80
C ALA A 136 -12.09 -6.36 9.18
N GLN A 137 -13.00 -5.39 9.30
CA GLN A 137 -12.70 -4.04 9.79
C GLN A 137 -12.43 -4.00 11.31
N ALA A 138 -12.95 -4.97 12.08
CA ALA A 138 -12.71 -5.06 13.52
C ALA A 138 -11.24 -5.31 13.87
N LEU A 139 -10.48 -5.96 12.97
CA LEU A 139 -9.05 -6.22 13.15
C LEU A 139 -8.16 -4.96 13.08
N LEU A 140 -8.67 -3.87 12.51
CA LEU A 140 -7.97 -2.58 12.48
C LEU A 140 -8.15 -1.78 13.76
N MET A 141 -9.22 -2.05 14.51
CA MET A 141 -9.48 -1.39 15.77
C MET A 141 -8.47 -1.92 16.79
N PRO A 142 -7.56 -1.08 17.32
CA PRO A 142 -6.88 -1.43 18.57
C PRO A 142 -7.97 -1.75 19.58
N SER A 143 -7.73 -2.66 20.53
CA SER A 143 -8.70 -2.96 21.58
C SER A 143 -9.17 -1.64 22.21
N LEU A 144 -10.37 -1.18 21.82
CA LEU A 144 -11.01 0.05 22.29
C LEU A 144 -11.32 -0.02 23.81
N ALA A 145 -10.96 -1.14 24.45
CA ALA A 145 -10.94 -1.36 25.88
C ALA A 145 -9.89 -0.50 26.63
N SER A 146 -9.07 0.27 25.93
CA SER A 146 -8.22 1.30 26.54
C SER A 146 -9.06 2.54 26.85
N GLU A 147 -9.38 2.79 28.13
CA GLU A 147 -9.93 4.08 28.60
C GLU A 147 -8.97 5.28 28.42
N ASN A 148 -7.79 5.08 27.79
CA ASN A 148 -6.81 6.14 27.57
C ASN A 148 -7.04 6.86 26.25
N SER A 149 -7.05 8.19 26.30
CA SER A 149 -7.01 9.07 25.12
C SER A 149 -5.59 9.58 24.90
N THR A 150 -4.95 9.12 23.83
CA THR A 150 -3.56 9.49 23.52
C THR A 150 -3.52 10.70 22.59
N PHE A 151 -3.15 11.87 23.13
CA PHE A 151 -2.89 13.08 22.34
C PHE A 151 -1.41 13.18 21.95
N ILE A 152 -1.15 13.49 20.69
CA ILE A 152 0.19 13.82 20.19
C ILE A 152 0.23 15.29 19.72
N PRO A 153 1.40 15.95 19.77
CA PRO A 153 1.51 17.35 19.37
C PRO A 153 1.01 17.59 17.93
N GLY A 154 0.20 18.64 17.77
CA GLY A 154 -0.33 19.06 16.46
C GLY A 154 -1.52 18.26 15.94
N LYS A 155 -2.12 17.38 16.76
CA LYS A 155 -3.35 16.65 16.41
C LYS A 155 -4.52 17.10 17.26
N ASP A 156 -5.67 17.31 16.61
CA ASP A 156 -6.87 17.88 17.23
C ASP A 156 -7.72 16.84 17.95
N LEU A 157 -7.55 15.55 17.63
CA LEU A 157 -8.21 14.42 18.28
C LEU A 157 -7.18 13.41 18.82
N PRO A 158 -7.55 12.59 19.83
CA PRO A 158 -6.71 11.51 20.28
C PRO A 158 -6.57 10.44 19.18
N LEU A 159 -5.48 9.69 19.23
CA LEU A 159 -5.15 8.68 18.21
C LEU A 159 -6.25 7.62 18.07
N GLU A 160 -6.81 7.17 19.18
CA GLU A 160 -7.83 6.12 19.21
C GLU A 160 -9.11 6.57 18.50
N GLU A 161 -9.54 7.80 18.74
CA GLU A 161 -10.70 8.40 18.07
C GLU A 161 -10.41 8.68 16.59
N THR A 162 -9.21 9.18 16.27
CA THR A 162 -8.76 9.38 14.88
C THR A 162 -8.84 8.08 14.09
N ILE A 163 -8.28 6.98 14.63
CA ILE A 163 -8.30 5.65 14.00
C ILE A 163 -9.73 5.15 13.83
N ALA A 164 -10.56 5.27 14.87
CA ALA A 164 -11.96 4.83 14.82
C ALA A 164 -12.75 5.58 13.73
N ASN A 165 -12.62 6.91 13.69
CA ASN A 165 -13.31 7.75 12.71
C ASN A 165 -12.87 7.44 11.28
N MET A 166 -11.56 7.39 11.02
CA MET A 166 -11.03 7.11 9.69
C MET A 166 -11.38 5.70 9.22
N SER A 167 -11.30 4.70 10.10
CA SER A 167 -11.68 3.32 9.78
C SER A 167 -13.17 3.23 9.46
N ALA A 168 -14.02 3.93 10.22
CA ALA A 168 -15.46 3.97 9.97
C ALA A 168 -15.81 4.64 8.63
N ILE A 169 -15.10 5.71 8.25
CA ILE A 169 -15.27 6.36 6.94
C ILE A 169 -14.97 5.37 5.81
N LEU A 170 -13.80 4.71 5.86
CA LEU A 170 -13.39 3.75 4.83
C LEU A 170 -14.34 2.55 4.75
N ALA A 171 -14.76 2.02 5.90
CA ALA A 171 -15.77 0.96 5.95
C ALA A 171 -17.12 1.41 5.39
N GLY A 172 -17.56 2.64 5.67
CA GLY A 172 -18.78 3.22 5.13
C GLY A 172 -18.77 3.39 3.60
N LEU A 173 -17.58 3.53 3.01
CA LEU A 173 -17.37 3.52 1.55
C LEU A 173 -17.29 2.11 0.96
N GLY A 174 -17.41 1.05 1.77
CA GLY A 174 -17.30 -0.34 1.34
C GLY A 174 -15.86 -0.83 1.17
N MET A 175 -14.86 -0.04 1.57
CA MET A 175 -13.45 -0.45 1.49
C MET A 175 -13.10 -1.40 2.62
N LYS A 176 -12.25 -2.38 2.31
CA LYS A 176 -11.77 -3.36 3.27
C LYS A 176 -10.28 -3.21 3.45
N ILE A 177 -9.89 -2.38 4.41
CA ILE A 177 -8.48 -2.10 4.67
C ILE A 177 -7.87 -3.25 5.47
N GLU A 178 -6.70 -3.69 5.05
CA GLU A 178 -5.91 -4.68 5.79
C GLU A 178 -4.49 -4.17 6.06
N ILE A 179 -3.94 -4.59 7.20
CA ILE A 179 -2.54 -4.35 7.51
C ILE A 179 -1.70 -5.45 6.87
N ALA A 180 -0.90 -5.07 5.88
CA ALA A 180 -0.02 -5.98 5.17
C ALA A 180 1.30 -6.21 5.92
N SER A 181 1.85 -5.20 6.60
CA SER A 181 3.03 -5.39 7.46
C SER A 181 3.19 -4.30 8.52
N TRP A 182 3.87 -4.67 9.62
CA TRP A 182 4.35 -3.78 10.67
C TRP A 182 5.88 -3.82 10.76
N ARG A 183 6.50 -2.69 11.10
CA ARG A 183 7.92 -2.62 11.46
C ARG A 183 8.13 -1.69 12.64
N ASN A 184 8.99 -2.11 13.55
CA ASN A 184 9.52 -1.32 14.66
C ASN A 184 11.02 -1.60 14.76
N ILE A 185 11.82 -0.84 13.99
CA ILE A 185 13.25 -1.16 13.79
C ILE A 185 14.09 -0.67 14.97
N VAL A 186 13.70 0.45 15.57
CA VAL A 186 14.32 1.05 16.77
C VAL A 186 13.23 1.64 17.67
N PRO A 187 13.49 1.81 18.98
CA PRO A 187 12.50 2.39 19.89
C PRO A 187 11.92 3.70 19.36
N ASN A 188 10.59 3.84 19.47
CA ASN A 188 9.84 5.01 19.04
C ASN A 188 9.85 5.28 17.52
N VAL A 189 10.12 4.26 16.70
CA VAL A 189 10.05 4.39 15.23
C VAL A 189 9.25 3.24 14.65
N TRP A 190 7.96 3.51 14.41
CA TRP A 190 7.02 2.58 13.83
C TRP A 190 6.72 2.94 12.39
N SER A 191 6.54 1.91 11.57
CA SER A 191 5.91 2.02 10.26
C SER A 191 4.96 0.85 10.04
N LEU A 192 3.94 1.10 9.24
CA LEU A 192 3.06 0.05 8.74
C LEU A 192 2.72 0.28 7.28
N HIS A 193 2.33 -0.79 6.63
CA HIS A 193 1.81 -0.79 5.27
C HIS A 193 0.37 -1.30 5.31
N ILE A 194 -0.57 -0.51 4.78
CA ILE A 194 -1.99 -0.88 4.65
C ILE A 194 -2.39 -0.86 3.18
N ARG A 195 -3.40 -1.67 2.83
CA ARG A 195 -3.96 -1.72 1.47
C ARG A 195 -5.44 -2.08 1.51
N ASP A 196 -6.17 -1.78 0.44
CA ASP A 196 -7.49 -2.37 0.23
C ASP A 196 -7.34 -3.84 -0.16
N ALA A 197 -8.04 -4.74 0.53
CA ALA A 197 -8.05 -6.17 0.25
C ALA A 197 -8.64 -6.50 -1.14
N GLN A 198 -9.54 -5.67 -1.66
CA GLN A 198 -10.16 -5.85 -2.98
C GLN A 198 -9.39 -5.16 -4.10
N SER A 199 -8.62 -4.10 -3.78
CA SER A 199 -7.73 -3.43 -4.72
C SER A 199 -6.35 -3.24 -4.10
N PRO A 200 -5.46 -4.27 -4.16
CA PRO A 200 -4.14 -4.22 -3.52
C PRO A 200 -3.22 -3.10 -4.04
N MET A 201 -3.55 -2.51 -5.20
CA MET A 201 -2.87 -1.34 -5.77
C MET A 201 -3.16 -0.05 -4.98
N CYS A 202 -4.30 0.02 -4.29
CA CYS A 202 -4.62 1.10 -3.37
C CYS A 202 -3.97 0.80 -2.02
N PHE A 203 -2.81 1.41 -1.76
CA PHE A 203 -2.06 1.22 -0.53
C PHE A 203 -1.40 2.51 -0.06
N THR A 204 -1.15 2.60 1.25
CA THR A 204 -0.41 3.70 1.86
C THR A 204 0.52 3.18 2.94
N ASN A 205 1.42 4.05 3.41
CA ASN A 205 2.31 3.73 4.50
C ASN A 205 2.11 4.73 5.64
N GLY A 206 2.06 4.22 6.86
CA GLY A 206 2.03 5.06 8.05
C GLY A 206 3.38 5.10 8.72
N LYS A 207 3.69 6.23 9.34
CA LYS A 207 4.87 6.42 10.17
C LYS A 207 4.48 7.09 11.49
N GLY A 208 5.09 6.68 12.59
CA GLY A 208 4.75 7.23 13.91
C GLY A 208 5.73 6.84 15.00
N SER A 209 5.63 7.52 16.14
CA SER A 209 6.43 7.21 17.33
C SER A 209 5.86 6.07 18.16
N THR A 210 4.61 5.69 17.88
CA THR A 210 3.87 4.57 18.49
C THR A 210 3.17 3.75 17.40
N LYS A 211 2.67 2.57 17.76
CA LYS A 211 1.90 1.73 16.85
C LYS A 211 0.63 2.47 16.36
N GLU A 212 -0.06 3.13 17.28
CA GLU A 212 -1.32 3.85 17.04
C GLU A 212 -1.09 5.08 16.16
N SER A 213 -0.03 5.86 16.42
CA SER A 213 0.26 7.05 15.59
C SER A 213 0.67 6.67 14.17
N ALA A 214 1.38 5.55 14.00
CA ALA A 214 1.65 5.02 12.67
C ALA A 214 0.34 4.62 11.97
N LEU A 215 -0.57 3.87 12.62
CA LEU A 215 -1.85 3.47 12.03
C LEU A 215 -2.71 4.68 11.63
N ALA A 216 -2.86 5.66 12.52
CA ALA A 216 -3.56 6.92 12.23
C ALA A 216 -2.94 7.64 11.01
N SER A 217 -1.61 7.68 10.92
CA SER A 217 -0.90 8.23 9.76
C SER A 217 -1.19 7.47 8.47
N ALA A 218 -1.23 6.13 8.49
CA ALA A 218 -1.52 5.34 7.28
C ALA A 218 -2.96 5.56 6.78
N LEU A 219 -3.93 5.54 7.69
CA LEU A 219 -5.34 5.76 7.39
C LEU A 219 -5.58 7.19 6.87
N GLY A 220 -4.94 8.19 7.50
CA GLY A 220 -4.96 9.57 7.04
C GLY A 220 -4.42 9.71 5.63
N GLU A 221 -3.24 9.13 5.35
CA GLU A 221 -2.67 9.12 4.00
C GLU A 221 -3.60 8.40 3.01
N PHE A 222 -4.28 7.32 3.42
CA PHE A 222 -5.21 6.60 2.54
C PHE A 222 -6.40 7.48 2.13
N ILE A 223 -7.01 8.18 3.09
CA ILE A 223 -8.11 9.11 2.86
C ILE A 223 -7.64 10.31 2.03
N GLU A 224 -6.44 10.81 2.26
CA GLU A 224 -5.82 11.86 1.44
C GLU A 224 -5.71 11.41 -0.02
N ARG A 225 -5.08 10.26 -0.29
CA ARG A 225 -4.93 9.76 -1.67
C ARG A 225 -6.26 9.46 -2.34
N LEU A 226 -7.23 8.97 -1.57
CA LEU A 226 -8.58 8.74 -2.07
C LEU A 226 -9.28 10.04 -2.48
N ASN A 227 -9.27 11.07 -1.61
CA ASN A 227 -9.92 12.35 -1.92
C ASN A 227 -9.30 13.06 -3.12
N CYS A 228 -8.02 12.82 -3.39
CA CYS A 228 -7.29 13.42 -4.51
C CYS A 228 -7.25 12.56 -5.78
N ASN A 229 -8.07 11.49 -5.86
CA ASN A 229 -8.05 10.50 -6.96
C ASN A 229 -6.64 9.93 -7.25
N PHE A 230 -5.73 9.98 -6.27
CA PHE A 230 -4.31 9.83 -6.51
C PHE A 230 -3.86 8.38 -6.74
N PHE A 231 -4.64 7.39 -6.28
CA PHE A 231 -4.33 5.98 -6.52
C PHE A 231 -4.30 5.62 -8.02
N TYR A 232 -4.98 6.40 -8.86
CA TYR A 232 -5.12 6.15 -10.29
C TYR A 232 -4.73 7.36 -11.15
N ASN A 233 -4.00 8.33 -10.60
CA ASN A 233 -3.64 9.59 -11.27
C ASN A 233 -2.94 9.36 -12.62
N ASP A 234 -2.10 8.34 -12.74
CA ASP A 234 -1.32 8.07 -13.96
C ASP A 234 -1.99 7.09 -14.92
N GLN A 235 -3.30 6.85 -14.79
CA GLN A 235 -4.04 5.83 -15.55
C GLN A 235 -5.20 6.43 -16.34
N PHE A 236 -5.42 5.93 -17.55
CA PHE A 236 -6.67 6.15 -18.28
C PHE A 236 -7.81 5.35 -17.62
N TRP A 237 -8.90 6.01 -17.25
CA TRP A 237 -9.99 5.39 -16.48
C TRP A 237 -11.06 4.69 -17.33
N GLY A 238 -10.91 4.72 -18.66
CA GLY A 238 -11.83 4.07 -19.59
C GLY A 238 -12.88 5.02 -20.17
N GLU A 239 -13.46 4.60 -21.30
CA GLU A 239 -14.41 5.43 -22.06
C GLU A 239 -15.71 5.71 -21.28
N ASP A 240 -16.15 4.79 -20.42
CA ASP A 240 -17.36 4.97 -19.61
C ASP A 240 -17.23 6.15 -18.65
N ILE A 241 -16.09 6.26 -17.94
CA ILE A 241 -15.82 7.38 -17.02
C ILE A 241 -15.50 8.66 -17.81
N ALA A 242 -14.72 8.56 -18.89
CA ALA A 242 -14.39 9.71 -19.74
C ALA A 242 -15.63 10.44 -20.32
N ASN A 243 -16.74 9.72 -20.49
CA ASN A 243 -18.02 10.23 -20.98
C ASN A 243 -19.10 10.40 -19.89
N ALA A 244 -18.76 10.17 -18.61
CA ALA A 244 -19.67 10.38 -17.49
C ALA A 244 -19.97 11.87 -17.26
N GLU A 245 -20.94 12.18 -16.40
CA GLU A 245 -21.31 13.56 -16.05
C GLU A 245 -20.10 14.39 -15.58
N PHE A 246 -19.24 13.77 -14.76
CA PHE A 246 -17.92 14.29 -14.38
C PHE A 246 -16.90 13.14 -14.42
N VAL A 247 -15.62 13.48 -14.59
CA VAL A 247 -14.49 12.53 -14.56
C VAL A 247 -13.85 12.52 -13.18
N HIS A 248 -13.37 13.68 -12.73
CA HIS A 248 -12.62 13.86 -11.49
C HIS A 248 -13.52 14.28 -10.33
N TYR A 249 -14.26 15.38 -10.49
CA TYR A 249 -15.13 15.94 -9.44
C TYR A 249 -16.40 16.59 -10.03
N PRO A 250 -17.54 16.57 -9.32
CA PRO A 250 -18.80 17.15 -9.82
C PRO A 250 -18.74 18.65 -10.17
N ASP A 251 -17.81 19.40 -9.59
CA ASP A 251 -17.61 20.84 -9.80
C ASP A 251 -16.45 21.17 -10.77
N GLU A 252 -15.88 20.15 -11.43
CA GLU A 252 -14.92 20.34 -12.52
C GLU A 252 -15.53 21.11 -13.69
N LYS A 253 -14.67 21.80 -14.44
CA LYS A 253 -15.09 22.48 -15.68
C LYS A 253 -14.27 22.02 -16.86
N TRP A 254 -14.94 21.92 -18.00
CA TRP A 254 -14.34 21.55 -19.27
C TRP A 254 -14.27 22.75 -20.20
N PHE A 255 -13.07 23.04 -20.72
CA PHE A 255 -12.83 24.18 -21.60
C PHE A 255 -12.28 23.71 -22.95
N GLN A 256 -12.89 24.18 -24.04
CA GLN A 256 -12.38 23.90 -25.39
C GLN A 256 -11.24 24.85 -25.72
N PRO A 257 -10.09 24.36 -26.22
CA PRO A 257 -9.05 25.22 -26.77
C PRO A 257 -9.59 26.11 -27.90
N GLY A 258 -8.92 27.23 -28.14
CA GLY A 258 -9.23 28.12 -29.26
C GLY A 258 -8.97 27.47 -30.64
N PRO A 259 -9.33 28.16 -31.74
CA PRO A 259 -9.21 27.62 -33.10
C PRO A 259 -7.81 27.13 -33.51
N ASN A 260 -6.75 27.72 -32.97
CA ASN A 260 -5.36 27.30 -33.20
C ASN A 260 -4.77 26.59 -31.98
N GLY A 261 -5.61 26.12 -31.06
CA GLY A 261 -5.21 25.46 -29.82
C GLY A 261 -4.89 26.41 -28.68
N GLU A 262 -5.29 27.69 -28.76
CA GLU A 262 -5.01 28.69 -27.74
C GLU A 262 -5.58 28.29 -26.37
N LEU A 263 -4.87 28.66 -25.30
CA LEU A 263 -5.31 28.43 -23.92
C LEU A 263 -6.56 29.29 -23.61
N PRO A 264 -7.70 28.68 -23.19
CA PRO A 264 -8.92 29.43 -22.85
C PRO A 264 -8.68 30.46 -21.74
N ALA A 265 -9.31 31.63 -21.82
CA ALA A 265 -9.07 32.73 -20.87
C ALA A 265 -9.49 32.38 -19.43
N GLU A 266 -10.42 31.45 -19.27
CA GLU A 266 -10.96 30.98 -17.99
C GLU A 266 -10.02 30.00 -17.26
N VAL A 267 -9.06 29.41 -17.99
CA VAL A 267 -8.09 28.45 -17.47
C VAL A 267 -6.86 29.20 -16.99
N LEU A 268 -6.45 28.97 -15.74
CA LEU A 268 -5.39 29.72 -15.06
C LEU A 268 -5.72 31.22 -14.89
N ASP A 269 -5.08 31.87 -13.92
CA ASP A 269 -5.10 33.32 -13.74
C ASP A 269 -3.80 33.96 -14.28
N GLU A 270 -3.71 35.29 -14.24
CA GLU A 270 -2.53 36.04 -14.71
C GLU A 270 -1.24 35.55 -14.02
N HIS A 271 -1.27 35.38 -12.70
CA HIS A 271 -0.11 34.94 -11.92
C HIS A 271 0.36 33.53 -12.30
N THR A 272 -0.56 32.59 -12.44
CA THR A 272 -0.22 31.21 -12.82
C THR A 272 0.25 31.11 -14.26
N ARG A 273 -0.26 31.96 -15.17
CA ARG A 273 0.26 32.05 -16.55
C ARG A 273 1.70 32.55 -16.60
N GLU A 274 2.07 33.54 -15.78
CA GLU A 274 3.48 33.98 -15.67
C GLU A 274 4.42 32.85 -15.25
N ILE A 275 3.92 31.85 -14.52
CA ILE A 275 4.71 30.70 -14.05
C ILE A 275 4.76 29.59 -15.10
N TYR A 276 3.62 29.21 -15.70
CA TYR A 276 3.52 28.04 -16.57
C TYR A 276 3.65 28.34 -18.06
N ASP A 277 3.45 29.59 -18.45
CA ASP A 277 3.50 30.06 -19.83
C ASP A 277 4.32 31.36 -19.95
N PRO A 278 5.59 31.40 -19.45
CA PRO A 278 6.37 32.63 -19.44
C PRO A 278 6.68 33.15 -20.86
N GLU A 279 6.72 32.26 -21.86
CA GLU A 279 7.12 32.57 -23.23
C GLU A 279 5.96 32.56 -24.24
N ASP A 280 4.71 32.52 -23.76
CA ASP A 280 3.49 32.45 -24.58
C ASP A 280 3.47 31.25 -25.57
N GLU A 281 4.01 30.10 -25.16
CA GLU A 281 4.10 28.87 -25.96
C GLU A 281 3.12 27.77 -25.51
N LEU A 282 2.43 27.95 -24.37
CA LEU A 282 1.50 26.97 -23.83
C LEU A 282 0.15 26.98 -24.58
N LEU A 283 -0.09 25.91 -25.33
CA LEU A 283 -1.38 25.68 -25.97
C LEU A 283 -2.32 24.88 -25.05
N GLY A 284 -3.62 25.18 -25.11
CA GLY A 284 -4.65 24.40 -24.44
C GLY A 284 -4.67 22.94 -24.88
N THR A 285 -4.24 22.64 -26.11
CA THR A 285 -4.10 21.27 -26.62
C THR A 285 -3.00 20.45 -25.94
N HIS A 286 -2.09 21.10 -25.19
CA HIS A 286 -1.10 20.41 -24.36
C HIS A 286 -1.68 19.92 -23.02
N LEU A 287 -2.86 20.41 -22.63
CA LEU A 287 -3.40 20.29 -21.26
C LEU A 287 -4.55 19.30 -21.12
N TYR A 288 -4.75 18.41 -22.10
CA TYR A 288 -5.70 17.32 -21.96
C TYR A 288 -5.28 16.37 -20.83
N ASP A 289 -6.21 15.99 -19.97
CA ASP A 289 -5.91 15.09 -18.85
C ASP A 289 -5.72 13.64 -19.33
N THR A 290 -4.85 12.91 -18.64
CA THR A 290 -4.56 11.51 -18.97
C THR A 290 -5.74 10.62 -18.60
N ASN A 291 -6.44 10.93 -17.51
CA ASN A 291 -7.46 10.09 -16.93
C ASN A 291 -8.69 9.93 -17.82
N SER A 292 -9.16 11.02 -18.44
CA SER A 292 -10.26 10.98 -19.41
C SER A 292 -9.78 10.63 -20.82
N GLY A 293 -8.58 11.06 -21.21
CA GLY A 293 -8.11 11.02 -22.60
C GLY A 293 -9.05 11.72 -23.61
N ASN A 294 -10.05 12.48 -23.15
CA ASN A 294 -11.19 12.94 -23.94
C ASN A 294 -10.92 14.31 -24.56
N LYS A 295 -10.06 14.33 -25.57
CA LYS A 295 -9.70 15.56 -26.29
C LYS A 295 -10.90 16.29 -26.90
N ALA A 296 -11.96 15.55 -27.25
CA ALA A 296 -13.19 16.13 -27.79
C ALA A 296 -13.99 16.89 -26.73
N ARG A 297 -13.91 16.50 -25.45
CA ARG A 297 -14.58 17.18 -24.33
C ARG A 297 -13.85 18.44 -23.88
N GLY A 298 -12.52 18.47 -24.03
CA GLY A 298 -11.69 19.66 -23.80
C GLY A 298 -10.67 19.45 -22.67
N ILE A 299 -10.26 20.56 -22.06
CA ILE A 299 -9.35 20.60 -20.91
C ILE A 299 -10.18 20.47 -19.63
N CYS A 300 -9.96 19.41 -18.87
CA CYS A 300 -10.55 19.27 -17.54
C CYS A 300 -9.78 20.15 -16.54
N SER A 301 -10.47 21.11 -15.93
CA SER A 301 -9.89 22.04 -14.96
C SER A 301 -10.67 22.04 -13.66
N LEU A 302 -9.92 21.94 -12.56
CA LEU A 302 -10.42 21.83 -11.20
C LEU A 302 -10.47 23.22 -10.53
N PRO A 303 -11.51 23.53 -9.74
CA PRO A 303 -11.59 24.80 -9.03
C PRO A 303 -10.66 24.83 -7.82
N PHE A 304 -9.74 25.80 -7.78
CA PHE A 304 -8.93 26.11 -6.60
C PHE A 304 -9.26 27.51 -6.07
N VAL A 305 -9.25 27.68 -4.75
CA VAL A 305 -9.48 28.99 -4.12
C VAL A 305 -8.16 29.68 -3.84
N ARG A 306 -7.92 30.79 -4.52
CA ARG A 306 -6.76 31.65 -4.28
C ARG A 306 -6.93 32.36 -2.92
N GLN A 307 -5.99 32.12 -2.01
CA GLN A 307 -6.14 32.55 -0.61
C GLN A 307 -6.03 34.07 -0.40
N SER A 308 -5.41 34.82 -1.32
CA SER A 308 -5.22 36.27 -1.18
C SER A 308 -6.52 37.07 -1.29
N ASP A 309 -7.50 36.57 -2.04
CA ASP A 309 -8.75 37.27 -2.34
C ASP A 309 -10.00 36.38 -2.36
N GLY A 310 -9.85 35.06 -2.29
CA GLY A 310 -10.96 34.10 -2.28
C GLY A 310 -11.52 33.79 -3.67
N GLU A 311 -10.89 34.28 -4.74
CA GLU A 311 -11.34 34.01 -6.10
C GLU A 311 -11.06 32.55 -6.50
N THR A 312 -11.96 32.01 -7.34
CA THR A 312 -11.78 30.66 -7.91
C THR A 312 -10.92 30.73 -9.16
N VAL A 313 -9.87 29.92 -9.19
CA VAL A 313 -8.99 29.72 -10.35
C VAL A 313 -9.18 28.31 -10.87
N TYR A 314 -9.49 28.15 -12.16
CA TYR A 314 -9.62 26.83 -12.78
C TYR A 314 -8.26 26.31 -13.24
N PHE A 315 -7.77 25.29 -12.54
CA PHE A 315 -6.45 24.74 -12.74
C PHE A 315 -6.54 23.38 -13.48
N PRO A 316 -5.91 23.22 -14.66
CA PRO A 316 -5.96 21.97 -15.43
C PRO A 316 -5.48 20.77 -14.63
N SER A 317 -6.23 19.67 -14.60
CA SER A 317 -5.80 18.46 -13.89
C SER A 317 -4.47 17.93 -14.44
N ASN A 318 -4.25 18.07 -15.76
CA ASN A 318 -2.99 17.75 -16.42
C ASN A 318 -1.78 18.42 -15.75
N LEU A 319 -1.85 19.72 -15.42
CA LEU A 319 -0.73 20.40 -14.76
C LEU A 319 -0.55 19.92 -13.32
N ILE A 320 -1.65 19.62 -12.61
CA ILE A 320 -1.62 19.07 -11.25
C ILE A 320 -0.89 17.72 -11.25
N GLU A 321 -1.31 16.82 -12.12
CA GLU A 321 -0.77 15.47 -12.27
C GLU A 321 0.71 15.47 -12.69
N ASN A 322 1.11 16.37 -13.60
CA ASN A 322 2.49 16.39 -14.11
C ASN A 322 3.49 17.11 -13.20
N LEU A 323 3.06 18.17 -12.49
CA LEU A 323 4.00 19.08 -11.81
C LEU A 323 3.99 18.95 -10.29
N TYR A 324 2.87 18.56 -9.69
CA TYR A 324 2.70 18.56 -8.23
C TYR A 324 2.67 17.16 -7.64
N LEU A 325 2.13 16.19 -8.37
CA LEU A 325 1.92 14.81 -7.88
C LEU A 325 1.26 14.85 -6.50
N SER A 326 1.78 14.11 -5.52
CA SER A 326 1.21 14.05 -4.17
C SER A 326 1.61 15.20 -3.25
N ASN A 327 2.46 16.14 -3.69
CA ASN A 327 3.01 17.17 -2.82
C ASN A 327 1.94 18.20 -2.41
N GLY A 328 1.77 18.40 -1.11
CA GLY A 328 0.78 19.32 -0.57
C GLY A 328 -0.63 18.74 -0.52
N MET A 329 -0.79 17.43 -0.68
CA MET A 329 -2.02 16.74 -0.28
C MET A 329 -2.01 16.54 1.24
N SER A 330 -3.19 16.54 1.86
CA SER A 330 -3.31 16.29 3.30
C SER A 330 -4.73 15.87 3.67
N ALA A 331 -4.83 15.01 4.67
CA ALA A 331 -6.05 14.77 5.44
C ALA A 331 -5.79 15.00 6.93
N GLY A 332 -6.82 15.39 7.67
CA GLY A 332 -6.72 15.66 9.11
C GLY A 332 -8.08 15.58 9.79
N ASN A 333 -8.06 15.54 11.12
CA ASN A 333 -9.29 15.51 11.91
C ASN A 333 -10.14 16.78 11.74
N THR A 334 -9.49 17.91 11.45
CA THR A 334 -10.13 19.18 11.14
C THR A 334 -9.50 19.78 9.88
N LEU A 335 -10.19 20.75 9.26
CA LEU A 335 -9.66 21.50 8.13
C LEU A 335 -8.34 22.22 8.49
N ALA A 336 -8.26 22.81 9.68
CA ALA A 336 -7.05 23.51 10.12
C ALA A 336 -5.87 22.54 10.31
N GLU A 337 -6.10 21.37 10.92
CA GLU A 337 -5.08 20.33 11.05
C GLU A 337 -4.56 19.90 9.68
N ALA A 338 -5.46 19.64 8.73
CA ALA A 338 -5.11 19.23 7.38
C ALA A 338 -4.31 20.33 6.65
N GLN A 339 -4.74 21.59 6.75
CA GLN A 339 -4.06 22.73 6.13
C GLN A 339 -2.66 22.96 6.70
N VAL A 340 -2.48 22.87 8.02
CA VAL A 340 -1.17 22.99 8.66
C VAL A 340 -0.22 21.90 8.17
N GLN A 341 -0.71 20.66 8.06
CA GLN A 341 0.08 19.54 7.56
C GLN A 341 0.45 19.72 6.06
N CYS A 342 -0.50 20.12 5.22
CA CYS A 342 -0.30 20.44 3.81
C CYS A 342 0.79 21.52 3.61
N LEU A 343 0.64 22.66 4.29
CA LEU A 343 1.59 23.77 4.16
C LEU A 343 2.97 23.41 4.70
N SER A 344 3.02 22.64 5.79
CA SER A 344 4.28 22.13 6.34
C SER A 344 4.99 21.21 5.37
N GLU A 345 4.26 20.35 4.65
CA GLU A 345 4.84 19.52 3.60
C GLU A 345 5.40 20.36 2.43
N ILE A 346 4.66 21.38 1.99
CA ILE A 346 5.14 22.29 0.93
C ILE A 346 6.47 22.93 1.35
N PHE A 347 6.58 23.40 2.60
CA PHE A 347 7.85 23.89 3.14
C PHE A 347 8.91 22.79 3.21
N GLU A 348 8.56 21.59 3.69
CA GLU A 348 9.47 20.45 3.78
C GLU A 348 10.13 20.14 2.42
N ARG A 349 9.35 20.11 1.33
CA ARG A 349 9.89 19.85 -0.01
C ARG A 349 10.66 21.02 -0.57
N ALA A 350 10.17 22.24 -0.42
CA ALA A 350 10.85 23.44 -0.91
C ALA A 350 12.21 23.64 -0.24
N VAL A 351 12.27 23.57 1.09
CA VAL A 351 13.50 23.75 1.86
C VAL A 351 14.46 22.57 1.65
N LYS A 352 13.94 21.33 1.54
CA LYS A 352 14.77 20.18 1.17
C LYS A 352 15.46 20.38 -0.17
N ARG A 353 14.75 20.87 -1.19
CA ARG A 353 15.32 21.17 -2.51
C ARG A 353 16.44 22.21 -2.39
N GLU A 354 16.18 23.31 -1.69
CA GLU A 354 17.16 24.39 -1.49
C GLU A 354 18.43 23.90 -0.77
N ILE A 355 18.29 23.09 0.29
CA ILE A 355 19.43 22.51 1.01
C ILE A 355 20.26 21.60 0.09
N LEU A 356 19.60 20.76 -0.71
CA LEU A 356 20.28 19.80 -1.58
C LEU A 356 20.96 20.49 -2.76
N GLU A 357 20.27 21.39 -3.46
CA GLU A 357 20.81 22.11 -4.63
C GLU A 357 21.86 23.14 -4.24
N GLY A 358 21.72 23.77 -3.07
CA GLY A 358 22.68 24.71 -2.52
C GLY A 358 23.86 24.06 -1.78
N GLU A 359 23.87 22.73 -1.64
CA GLU A 359 24.85 21.96 -0.86
C GLU A 359 25.07 22.54 0.55
N LEU A 360 23.99 22.95 1.21
CA LEU A 360 24.06 23.69 2.46
C LEU A 360 24.53 22.81 3.62
N ALA A 361 25.55 23.26 4.33
CA ALA A 361 25.95 22.67 5.61
C ALA A 361 25.00 23.15 6.72
N LEU A 362 24.10 22.27 7.14
CA LEU A 362 23.18 22.55 8.25
C LEU A 362 23.95 22.61 9.58
N PRO A 363 23.50 23.46 10.53
CA PRO A 363 24.18 23.68 11.81
C PRO A 363 24.19 22.47 12.74
#